data_AF-A0A1I7U1T4-F1
#
_entry.id   AF-A0A1I7U1T4-F1
#
_cell.length_a   1.000
_cell.length_b   1.000
_cell.length_c   1.000
_cell.angle_alpha   90.00
_cell.angle_beta   90.00
_cell.angle_gamma   90.00
#
_symmetry.space_group_name_H-M   'P 1'
#
loop_
_entity.id
_entity.type
_entity.pdbx_description
1 polymer ?
#
loop_
_entity_poly.entity_id
_entity_poly.type
_entity_poly.pdbx_seq_one_letter_code
_entity_poly.pdbx_strand_id
1 'polypeptide(L)'
;MPFQLFSLPQSAYTKIINSMSPYEQFFTSLCSQNVYSIIKSHRYKVKLSKIYTRGNFEIEVWLYGKYLKFRQSAEIPNRKLRRMAIDRNSIRYELDEDNVFTTYWTDPIVGTMKLIEYVGNLFNVTVEQMDIYCNSGERLMLWVQRRQPRLEKAKFLSHKCRNNRFTLETLTNLIATCKAESIVLDAYTSKSLQPFNKKCNFLEFSIGSRLTIEHLMALDCVEILAAEKHNFTSKEMNRFFKHWISGGSPRLTLLKVHMNDFNEPKVLDGINVKWNENTVHIRTHQKNSTYPFEEFFEIQGATNGMTAGFKFLRGTLYFGVWPCFVPLSLFRLPHLAFMEIINAMNTTDQFLTSLCSRRAFSAIKSFRRGSNDLTMKARDGTLVIADGGVELISHQIATESHEMDKITVNGHPTTYSYIKKKTTINTFWEEPVIGTKELIKHVSSLFGTRVSDRRERFGY
;
A
#
# COMPACT_ATOMS: atom_id res chain seq x y z
N MET A 1 0.56 -7.53 -53.58
CA MET A 1 0.19 -8.95 -53.60
C MET A 1 -0.59 -9.28 -52.33
N PRO A 2 -1.73 -10.00 -52.41
CA PRO A 2 -2.42 -10.47 -51.22
C PRO A 2 -1.49 -11.43 -50.46
N PHE A 3 -1.32 -11.20 -49.16
CA PHE A 3 -0.58 -12.11 -48.29
C PHE A 3 -1.36 -13.42 -48.24
N GLN A 4 -0.80 -14.52 -48.76
CA GLN A 4 -1.50 -15.80 -48.92
C GLN A 4 -2.12 -16.31 -47.61
N LEU A 5 -1.50 -15.99 -46.47
CA LEU A 5 -2.01 -16.31 -45.13
C LEU A 5 -3.45 -15.80 -44.90
N PHE A 6 -3.81 -14.62 -45.44
CA PHE A 6 -5.13 -14.01 -45.26
C PHE A 6 -6.12 -14.36 -46.37
N SER A 7 -5.73 -15.26 -47.27
CA SER A 7 -6.66 -15.93 -48.19
C SER A 7 -7.31 -17.16 -47.53
N LEU A 8 -6.84 -17.57 -46.34
CA LEU A 8 -7.42 -18.64 -45.55
C LEU A 8 -8.71 -18.18 -44.82
N PRO A 9 -9.60 -19.10 -44.43
CA PRO A 9 -10.72 -18.78 -43.55
C PRO A 9 -10.25 -18.11 -42.25
N GLN A 10 -11.08 -17.21 -41.71
CA GLN A 10 -10.75 -16.43 -40.51
C GLN A 10 -10.31 -17.26 -39.31
N SER A 11 -10.97 -18.40 -39.08
CA SER A 11 -10.63 -19.33 -38.01
C SER A 11 -9.22 -19.91 -38.17
N ALA A 12 -8.76 -20.14 -39.40
CA ALA A 12 -7.45 -20.70 -39.70
C ALA A 12 -6.34 -19.66 -39.49
N TYR A 13 -6.43 -18.47 -40.09
CA TYR A 13 -5.39 -17.46 -39.90
C TYR A 13 -5.36 -16.94 -38.45
N THR A 14 -6.49 -16.91 -37.75
CA THR A 14 -6.52 -16.52 -36.32
C THR A 14 -5.72 -17.49 -35.47
N LYS A 15 -5.86 -18.81 -35.71
CA LYS A 15 -5.03 -19.82 -35.03
C LYS A 15 -3.55 -19.61 -35.34
N ILE A 16 -3.20 -19.34 -36.59
CA ILE A 16 -1.80 -19.11 -37.00
C ILE A 16 -1.22 -17.86 -36.34
N ILE A 17 -1.93 -16.73 -36.35
CA ILE A 17 -1.49 -15.49 -35.67
C ILE A 17 -1.22 -15.76 -34.19
N ASN A 18 -2.07 -16.56 -33.55
CA ASN A 18 -1.94 -16.86 -32.13
C ASN A 18 -0.89 -17.93 -31.80
N SER A 19 -0.45 -18.71 -32.79
CA SER A 19 0.74 -19.58 -32.66
C SER A 19 2.06 -18.86 -32.95
N MET A 20 2.02 -17.73 -33.66
CA MET A 20 3.20 -16.91 -33.91
C MET A 20 3.77 -16.36 -32.60
N SER A 21 5.10 -16.36 -32.51
CA SER A 21 5.84 -15.61 -31.51
C SER A 21 5.59 -14.10 -31.65
N PRO A 22 5.83 -13.30 -30.59
CA PRO A 22 5.78 -11.85 -30.68
C PRO A 22 6.64 -11.25 -31.78
N TYR A 23 7.78 -11.89 -32.07
CA TYR A 23 8.71 -11.51 -33.14
C TYR A 23 8.04 -11.65 -34.50
N GLU A 24 7.45 -12.81 -34.76
CA GLU A 24 6.74 -13.10 -36.02
C GLU A 24 5.51 -12.21 -36.17
N GLN A 25 4.74 -11.97 -35.09
CA GLN A 25 3.61 -11.04 -35.13
C GLN A 25 4.06 -9.62 -35.46
N PHE A 26 5.15 -9.15 -34.84
CA PHE A 26 5.72 -7.83 -35.12
C PHE A 26 6.16 -7.73 -36.59
N PHE A 27 6.97 -8.65 -37.09
CA PHE A 27 7.45 -8.59 -38.48
C PHE A 27 6.35 -8.75 -39.51
N THR A 28 5.42 -9.68 -39.27
CA THR A 28 4.27 -9.87 -40.16
C THR A 28 3.42 -8.60 -40.20
N SER A 29 3.27 -7.89 -39.07
CA SER A 29 2.53 -6.62 -39.03
C SER A 29 3.13 -5.52 -39.91
N LEU A 30 4.45 -5.54 -40.14
CA LEU A 30 5.15 -4.54 -40.97
C LEU A 30 4.93 -4.74 -42.47
N CYS A 31 4.32 -5.85 -42.91
CA CYS A 31 4.15 -6.15 -44.32
C CYS A 31 3.12 -5.24 -45.02
N SER A 32 2.04 -4.84 -44.33
CA SER A 32 1.10 -3.81 -44.80
C SER A 32 0.16 -3.35 -43.70
N GLN A 33 -0.53 -2.22 -43.91
CA GLN A 33 -1.53 -1.71 -42.98
C GLN A 33 -2.73 -2.67 -42.77
N ASN A 34 -3.08 -3.44 -43.80
CA ASN A 34 -4.15 -4.45 -43.69
C ASN A 34 -3.70 -5.59 -42.78
N VAL A 35 -2.47 -6.07 -42.97
CA VAL A 35 -1.90 -7.14 -42.13
C VAL A 35 -1.74 -6.68 -40.68
N TYR A 36 -1.27 -5.46 -40.46
CA TYR A 36 -1.24 -4.82 -39.14
C TYR A 36 -2.61 -4.86 -38.46
N SER A 37 -3.65 -4.42 -39.17
CA SER A 37 -5.02 -4.38 -38.64
C SER A 37 -5.56 -5.78 -38.32
N ILE A 38 -5.25 -6.78 -39.16
CA ILE A 38 -5.66 -8.16 -38.94
C ILE A 38 -4.99 -8.73 -37.67
N ILE A 39 -3.67 -8.60 -37.55
CA ILE A 39 -2.91 -9.09 -36.38
C ILE A 39 -3.41 -8.41 -35.11
N LYS A 40 -3.54 -7.08 -35.13
CA LYS A 40 -4.03 -6.31 -33.98
C LYS A 40 -5.41 -6.79 -33.51
N SER A 41 -6.31 -7.13 -34.43
CA SER A 41 -7.71 -7.46 -34.13
C SER A 41 -7.92 -8.93 -33.74
N HIS A 42 -7.11 -9.84 -34.26
CA HIS A 42 -7.33 -11.29 -34.12
C HIS A 42 -6.36 -11.98 -33.17
N ARG A 43 -5.27 -11.32 -32.77
CA ARG A 43 -4.42 -11.86 -31.72
C ARG A 43 -5.16 -11.90 -30.38
N TYR A 44 -4.80 -12.84 -29.54
CA TYR A 44 -5.29 -12.92 -28.17
C TYR A 44 -4.73 -11.77 -27.35
N LYS A 45 -5.56 -11.26 -26.45
CA LYS A 45 -5.13 -10.29 -25.46
C LYS A 45 -4.18 -10.98 -24.49
N VAL A 46 -2.94 -10.51 -24.46
CA VAL A 46 -1.91 -11.06 -23.58
C VAL A 46 -2.03 -10.42 -22.21
N LYS A 47 -2.15 -11.23 -21.15
CA LYS A 47 -2.11 -10.75 -19.76
C LYS A 47 -0.66 -10.42 -19.37
N LEU A 48 -0.47 -9.50 -18.41
CA LEU A 48 0.86 -9.12 -17.88
C LEU A 48 1.84 -8.56 -18.93
N SER A 49 1.32 -7.87 -19.94
CA SER A 49 2.12 -7.31 -21.03
C SER A 49 2.37 -5.82 -20.86
N LYS A 50 3.58 -5.38 -21.19
CA LYS A 50 4.07 -4.06 -20.78
C LYS A 50 5.33 -3.64 -21.51
N ILE A 51 5.55 -2.33 -21.54
CA ILE A 51 6.75 -1.73 -22.10
C ILE A 51 7.63 -1.21 -20.96
N TYR A 52 8.93 -1.49 -21.06
CA TYR A 52 9.99 -0.90 -20.27
C TYR A 52 10.88 -0.04 -21.16
N THR A 53 11.23 1.16 -20.72
CA THR A 53 12.27 1.96 -21.39
C THR A 53 13.55 1.93 -20.59
N ARG A 54 14.68 1.81 -21.28
CA ARG A 54 16.02 1.88 -20.70
C ARG A 54 16.74 3.11 -21.24
N GLY A 55 16.65 4.21 -20.50
CA GLY A 55 17.00 5.54 -21.00
C GLY A 55 16.10 5.94 -22.16
N ASN A 56 16.68 6.70 -23.09
CA ASN A 56 15.94 7.23 -24.24
C ASN A 56 15.91 6.33 -25.47
N PHE A 57 16.76 5.30 -25.53
CA PHE A 57 17.14 4.67 -26.79
C PHE A 57 17.01 3.14 -26.77
N GLU A 58 16.42 2.59 -25.71
CA GLU A 58 16.18 1.16 -25.62
C GLU A 58 14.79 0.89 -25.04
N ILE A 59 14.09 -0.06 -25.65
CA ILE A 59 12.72 -0.45 -25.30
C ILE A 59 12.68 -1.98 -25.17
N GLU A 60 12.06 -2.47 -24.11
CA GLU A 60 11.75 -3.88 -23.93
C GLU A 60 10.24 -4.06 -23.84
N VAL A 61 9.65 -4.81 -24.78
CA VAL A 61 8.21 -5.11 -24.82
C VAL A 61 8.01 -6.53 -24.32
N TRP A 62 7.47 -6.67 -23.12
CA TRP A 62 7.26 -7.97 -22.46
C TRP A 62 5.88 -8.52 -22.81
N LEU A 63 5.86 -9.74 -23.35
CA LEU A 63 4.70 -10.44 -23.89
C LEU A 63 4.79 -11.93 -23.51
N TYR A 64 4.04 -12.36 -22.48
CA TYR A 64 3.92 -13.78 -22.06
C TYR A 64 5.28 -14.51 -21.84
N GLY A 65 6.15 -13.94 -21.00
CA GLY A 65 7.47 -14.53 -20.70
C GLY A 65 8.50 -14.43 -21.85
N LYS A 66 8.11 -13.91 -23.01
CA LYS A 66 9.01 -13.48 -24.08
C LYS A 66 9.12 -11.96 -24.05
N TYR A 67 10.19 -11.41 -24.62
CA TYR A 67 10.31 -9.97 -24.80
C TYR A 67 10.89 -9.63 -26.18
N LEU A 68 10.47 -8.49 -26.73
CA LEU A 68 11.08 -7.85 -27.88
C LEU A 68 11.99 -6.74 -27.37
N LYS A 69 13.24 -6.71 -27.82
CA LYS A 69 14.19 -5.67 -27.42
C LYS A 69 14.55 -4.80 -28.60
N PHE A 70 14.35 -3.50 -28.48
CA PHE A 70 14.66 -2.52 -29.50
C PHE A 70 15.72 -1.55 -29.01
N ARG A 71 16.67 -1.21 -29.87
CA ARG A 71 17.65 -0.16 -29.67
C ARG A 71 17.56 0.87 -30.80
N GLN A 72 17.68 2.15 -30.47
CA GLN A 72 17.64 3.25 -31.41
C GLN A 72 19.03 3.89 -31.50
N SER A 73 19.54 4.08 -32.70
CA SER A 73 20.86 4.69 -32.93
C SER A 73 20.81 5.70 -34.08
N ALA A 74 21.64 6.75 -33.99
CA ALA A 74 21.92 7.64 -35.11
C ALA A 74 23.11 7.16 -35.95
N GLU A 75 23.96 6.30 -35.39
CA GLU A 75 25.18 5.81 -36.02
C GLU A 75 24.86 4.65 -36.96
N ILE A 76 24.81 4.94 -38.25
CA ILE A 76 24.54 3.94 -39.27
C ILE A 76 25.86 3.19 -39.59
N PRO A 77 25.95 1.88 -39.36
CA PRO A 77 27.16 1.13 -39.67
C PRO A 77 27.41 1.07 -41.18
N ASN A 78 28.69 1.00 -41.56
CA ASN A 78 29.11 0.90 -42.96
C ASN A 78 28.95 -0.55 -43.50
N ARG A 79 27.71 -1.04 -43.53
CA ARG A 79 27.33 -2.35 -44.08
C ARG A 79 25.92 -2.30 -44.67
N LYS A 80 25.55 -3.34 -45.43
CA LYS A 80 24.20 -3.44 -46.01
C LYS A 80 23.16 -3.75 -44.92
N LEU A 81 22.25 -2.81 -44.70
CA LEU A 81 21.18 -2.92 -43.70
C LEU A 81 19.84 -3.31 -44.34
N ARG A 82 18.99 -3.98 -43.56
CA ARG A 82 17.59 -4.25 -43.94
C ARG A 82 16.77 -2.98 -43.80
N ARG A 83 15.61 -2.93 -44.46
CA ARG A 83 14.66 -1.82 -44.38
C ARG A 83 13.30 -2.30 -43.92
N MET A 84 12.64 -1.51 -43.08
CA MET A 84 11.25 -1.72 -42.69
C MET A 84 10.50 -0.39 -42.70
N ALA A 85 9.17 -0.44 -42.83
CA ALA A 85 8.32 0.74 -42.79
C ALA A 85 7.64 0.84 -41.42
N ILE A 86 7.91 1.91 -40.68
CA ILE A 86 7.17 2.27 -39.45
C ILE A 86 6.53 3.63 -39.67
N ASP A 87 5.21 3.70 -39.56
CA ASP A 87 4.43 4.93 -39.76
C ASP A 87 4.77 5.62 -41.10
N ARG A 88 4.81 4.83 -42.18
CA ARG A 88 5.18 5.25 -43.55
C ARG A 88 6.63 5.73 -43.73
N ASN A 89 7.44 5.71 -42.67
CA ASN A 89 8.87 6.01 -42.77
C ASN A 89 9.66 4.73 -43.03
N SER A 90 10.42 4.71 -44.14
CA SER A 90 11.36 3.63 -44.44
C SER A 90 12.62 3.81 -43.58
N ILE A 91 12.77 2.98 -42.56
CA ILE A 91 13.90 2.99 -41.64
C ILE A 91 14.84 1.81 -41.91
N ARG A 92 16.13 2.02 -41.64
CA ARG A 92 17.12 0.94 -41.67
C ARG A 92 17.11 0.21 -40.33
N TYR A 93 17.34 -1.09 -40.36
CA TYR A 93 17.46 -1.89 -39.15
C TYR A 93 18.38 -3.09 -39.34
N GLU A 94 18.83 -3.63 -38.21
CA GLU A 94 19.49 -4.93 -38.11
C GLU A 94 18.99 -5.69 -36.88
N LEU A 95 19.21 -6.99 -36.92
CA LEU A 95 18.94 -7.91 -35.82
C LEU A 95 20.27 -8.56 -35.46
N ASP A 96 20.69 -8.44 -34.20
CA ASP A 96 21.88 -9.11 -33.70
C ASP A 96 21.58 -10.52 -33.19
N GLU A 97 22.63 -11.23 -32.78
CA GLU A 97 22.56 -12.62 -32.29
C GLU A 97 21.73 -12.75 -30.99
N ASP A 98 21.66 -11.67 -30.20
CA ASP A 98 20.88 -11.58 -28.96
C ASP A 98 19.40 -11.22 -29.21
N ASN A 99 18.96 -11.23 -30.47
CA ASN A 99 17.63 -10.82 -30.91
C ASN A 99 17.26 -9.37 -30.56
N VAL A 100 18.24 -8.47 -30.50
CA VAL A 100 18.01 -7.03 -30.35
C VAL A 100 17.82 -6.36 -31.70
N PHE A 101 16.70 -5.66 -31.83
CA PHE A 101 16.37 -4.85 -33.00
C PHE A 101 17.02 -3.49 -32.93
N THR A 102 18.15 -3.31 -33.62
CA THR A 102 18.74 -1.99 -33.76
C THR A 102 18.13 -1.28 -34.95
N THR A 103 17.50 -0.13 -34.68
CA THR A 103 16.82 0.72 -35.67
C THR A 103 17.54 2.06 -35.77
N TYR A 104 17.72 2.55 -36.98
CA TYR A 104 18.51 3.74 -37.24
C TYR A 104 17.64 4.94 -37.60
N TRP A 105 17.82 6.03 -36.87
CA TRP A 105 17.01 7.24 -36.95
C TRP A 105 17.88 8.49 -36.88
N THR A 106 17.50 9.55 -37.60
CA THR A 106 18.18 10.85 -37.50
C THR A 106 18.10 11.41 -36.07
N ASP A 107 16.94 11.29 -35.42
CA ASP A 107 16.75 11.54 -33.98
C ASP A 107 16.31 10.23 -33.31
N PRO A 108 17.21 9.53 -32.60
CA PRO A 108 16.89 8.26 -31.96
C PRO A 108 15.73 8.35 -30.95
N ILE A 109 15.53 9.49 -30.26
CA ILE A 109 14.41 9.66 -29.33
C ILE A 109 13.08 9.60 -30.09
N VAL A 110 13.01 10.22 -31.28
CA VAL A 110 11.81 10.15 -32.14
C VAL A 110 11.55 8.71 -32.57
N GLY A 111 12.61 7.95 -32.88
CA GLY A 111 12.51 6.53 -33.16
C GLY A 111 11.90 5.73 -32.01
N THR A 112 12.34 6.02 -30.78
CA THR A 112 11.82 5.39 -29.55
C THR A 112 10.33 5.69 -29.38
N MET A 113 9.93 6.95 -29.53
CA MET A 113 8.53 7.37 -29.44
C MET A 113 7.68 6.64 -30.49
N LYS A 114 8.11 6.62 -31.76
CA LYS A 114 7.40 5.94 -32.85
C LYS A 114 7.27 4.43 -32.62
N LEU A 115 8.31 3.79 -32.10
CA LEU A 115 8.27 2.37 -31.77
C LEU A 115 7.32 2.08 -30.61
N ILE A 116 7.35 2.88 -29.53
CA ILE A 116 6.39 2.77 -28.41
C ILE A 116 4.95 2.90 -28.92
N GLU A 117 4.68 3.87 -29.82
CA GLU A 117 3.34 4.03 -30.41
C GLU A 117 2.94 2.80 -31.24
N TYR A 118 3.84 2.33 -32.11
CA TYR A 118 3.56 1.21 -33.00
C TYR A 118 3.27 -0.08 -32.20
N VAL A 119 4.19 -0.48 -31.32
CA VAL A 119 4.09 -1.72 -30.54
C VAL A 119 3.01 -1.61 -29.47
N GLY A 120 2.83 -0.43 -28.87
CA GLY A 120 1.77 -0.16 -27.92
C GLY A 120 0.39 -0.34 -28.54
N ASN A 121 0.19 0.19 -29.75
CA ASN A 121 -1.05 0.00 -30.49
C ASN A 121 -1.24 -1.43 -31.01
N LEU A 122 -0.17 -2.07 -31.49
CA LEU A 122 -0.21 -3.44 -32.00
C LEU A 122 -0.58 -4.42 -30.89
N PHE A 123 0.15 -4.39 -29.78
CA PHE A 123 0.03 -5.32 -28.67
C PHE A 123 -0.92 -4.88 -27.54
N ASN A 124 -1.51 -3.67 -27.65
CA ASN A 124 -2.39 -3.08 -26.64
C ASN A 124 -1.71 -3.04 -25.27
N VAL A 125 -0.50 -2.47 -25.26
CA VAL A 125 0.37 -2.36 -24.09
C VAL A 125 0.80 -0.91 -23.91
N THR A 126 1.08 -0.54 -22.67
CA THR A 126 1.54 0.80 -22.28
C THR A 126 2.90 0.71 -21.60
N VAL A 127 3.55 1.86 -21.41
CA VAL A 127 4.80 1.95 -20.65
C VAL A 127 4.49 1.75 -19.17
N GLU A 128 5.00 0.68 -18.58
CA GLU A 128 4.83 0.42 -17.14
C GLU A 128 5.95 1.12 -16.35
N GLN A 129 7.18 0.99 -16.83
CA GLN A 129 8.36 1.53 -16.18
C GLN A 129 9.28 2.26 -17.16
N MET A 130 9.89 3.33 -16.65
CA MET A 130 10.95 4.05 -17.34
C MET A 130 12.22 4.13 -16.49
N ASP A 131 13.35 3.74 -17.06
CA ASP A 131 14.66 4.08 -16.54
C ASP A 131 15.13 5.38 -17.21
N ILE A 132 15.53 6.37 -16.40
CA ILE A 132 15.89 7.71 -16.82
C ILE A 132 17.34 7.93 -16.38
N TYR A 133 18.24 8.07 -17.35
CA TYR A 133 19.67 8.27 -17.08
C TYR A 133 20.01 9.74 -16.96
N CYS A 134 21.16 10.05 -16.34
CA CYS A 134 21.60 11.44 -16.13
C CYS A 134 21.75 12.26 -17.42
N ASN A 135 21.94 11.59 -18.57
CA ASN A 135 22.03 12.19 -19.91
C ASN A 135 20.74 12.05 -20.74
N SER A 136 19.65 11.50 -20.18
CA SER A 136 18.39 11.30 -20.92
C SER A 136 17.58 12.59 -21.07
N GLY A 137 17.75 13.56 -20.17
CA GLY A 137 16.84 14.71 -20.10
C GLY A 137 15.39 14.29 -19.82
N GLU A 138 14.43 15.17 -20.09
CA GLU A 138 13.02 14.98 -19.70
C GLU A 138 12.08 14.61 -20.87
N ARG A 139 12.53 14.77 -22.12
CA ARG A 139 11.68 14.75 -23.31
C ARG A 139 10.83 13.48 -23.45
N LEU A 140 11.44 12.30 -23.29
CA LEU A 140 10.73 11.03 -23.40
C LEU A 140 9.74 10.81 -22.25
N MET A 141 10.15 11.09 -21.01
CA MET A 141 9.29 10.96 -19.83
C MET A 141 8.04 11.85 -19.94
N LEU A 142 8.22 13.13 -20.28
CA LEU A 142 7.10 14.05 -20.45
C LEU A 142 6.16 13.62 -21.57
N TRP A 143 6.69 13.10 -22.68
CA TRP A 143 5.90 12.57 -23.77
C TRP A 143 5.07 11.34 -23.34
N VAL A 144 5.68 10.36 -22.64
CA VAL A 144 4.96 9.19 -22.12
C VAL A 144 3.84 9.62 -21.17
N GLN A 145 4.14 10.50 -20.20
CA GLN A 145 3.15 10.97 -19.22
C GLN A 145 2.01 11.78 -19.82
N ARG A 146 2.17 12.36 -21.01
CA ARG A 146 1.07 13.03 -21.75
C ARG A 146 0.18 12.03 -22.49
N ARG A 147 0.75 10.91 -22.95
CA ARG A 147 0.06 9.91 -23.77
C ARG A 147 -0.76 8.92 -22.94
N GLN A 148 -0.35 8.63 -21.72
CA GLN A 148 -1.02 7.68 -20.84
C GLN A 148 -1.28 8.28 -19.45
N PRO A 149 -2.43 7.95 -18.82
CA PRO A 149 -2.84 8.56 -17.56
C PRO A 149 -2.02 8.08 -16.36
N ARG A 150 -1.40 6.90 -16.47
CA ARG A 150 -0.70 6.22 -15.37
C ARG A 150 0.68 5.76 -15.84
N LEU A 151 1.70 6.04 -15.03
CA LEU A 151 3.03 5.47 -15.12
C LEU A 151 3.30 4.77 -13.80
N GLU A 152 3.60 3.48 -13.82
CA GLU A 152 3.72 2.71 -12.57
C GLU A 152 5.05 3.01 -11.89
N LYS A 153 6.15 3.02 -12.64
CA LYS A 153 7.49 3.18 -12.06
C LYS A 153 8.42 4.07 -12.88
N ALA A 154 9.13 4.97 -12.21
CA ALA A 154 10.24 5.72 -12.78
C ALA A 154 11.51 5.48 -11.96
N LYS A 155 12.62 5.15 -12.62
CA LYS A 155 13.92 4.96 -11.97
C LYS A 155 14.91 5.98 -12.51
N PHE A 156 15.45 6.81 -11.64
CA PHE A 156 16.52 7.76 -11.97
C PHE A 156 17.85 7.10 -11.68
N LEU A 157 18.64 6.81 -12.72
CA LEU A 157 19.82 5.95 -12.63
C LEU A 157 21.09 6.68 -13.07
N SER A 158 22.12 6.60 -12.23
CA SER A 158 23.49 7.07 -12.50
C SER A 158 24.42 5.96 -13.01
N HIS A 159 23.86 4.84 -13.49
CA HIS A 159 24.60 3.64 -13.94
C HIS A 159 25.64 3.13 -12.91
N LYS A 160 25.42 3.37 -11.62
CA LYS A 160 26.38 3.03 -10.54
C LYS A 160 27.78 3.64 -10.75
N CYS A 161 27.91 4.71 -11.54
CA CYS A 161 29.17 5.37 -11.83
C CYS A 161 29.13 6.82 -11.32
N ARG A 162 30.02 7.19 -10.40
CA ARG A 162 30.08 8.57 -9.85
C ARG A 162 30.34 9.65 -10.91
N ASN A 163 30.95 9.28 -12.03
CA ASN A 163 31.19 10.20 -13.14
C ASN A 163 29.90 10.51 -13.91
N ASN A 164 28.93 9.58 -13.91
CA ASN A 164 27.61 9.73 -14.52
C ASN A 164 26.61 10.25 -13.48
N ARG A 165 26.67 11.55 -13.19
CA ARG A 165 25.86 12.21 -12.15
C ARG A 165 24.81 13.13 -12.75
N PHE A 166 23.68 13.24 -12.07
CA PHE A 166 22.72 14.30 -12.36
C PHE A 166 23.24 15.63 -11.81
N THR A 167 22.95 16.72 -12.53
CA THR A 167 22.99 18.03 -11.88
C THR A 167 21.83 18.11 -10.87
N LEU A 168 21.99 18.91 -9.82
CA LEU A 168 20.95 19.09 -8.81
C LEU A 168 19.66 19.62 -9.45
N GLU A 169 19.77 20.64 -10.30
CA GLU A 169 18.63 21.25 -11.00
C GLU A 169 17.89 20.25 -11.89
N THR A 170 18.63 19.48 -12.70
CA THR A 170 18.03 18.48 -13.60
C THR A 170 17.29 17.41 -12.81
N LEU A 171 17.87 16.87 -11.73
CA LEU A 171 17.20 15.83 -10.94
C LEU A 171 15.98 16.39 -10.21
N THR A 172 16.09 17.57 -9.59
CA THR A 172 14.96 18.22 -8.92
C THR A 172 13.80 18.48 -9.87
N ASN A 173 14.07 19.01 -11.08
CA ASN A 173 13.04 19.26 -12.09
C ASN A 173 12.39 17.96 -12.58
N LEU A 174 13.19 16.92 -12.81
CA LEU A 174 12.69 15.60 -13.21
C LEU A 174 11.81 14.97 -12.12
N ILE A 175 12.22 15.01 -10.85
CA ILE A 175 11.43 14.51 -9.72
C ILE A 175 10.13 15.30 -9.60
N ALA A 176 10.18 16.64 -9.70
CA ALA A 176 9.01 17.49 -9.60
C ALA A 176 7.98 17.15 -10.69
N THR A 177 8.42 16.99 -11.93
CA THR A 177 7.57 16.72 -13.11
C THR A 177 7.11 15.26 -13.24
N CYS A 178 7.79 14.31 -12.59
CA CYS A 178 7.46 12.89 -12.66
C CYS A 178 6.12 12.58 -11.99
N LYS A 179 5.22 11.88 -12.67
CA LYS A 179 3.87 11.50 -12.17
C LYS A 179 3.76 9.99 -11.90
N ALA A 180 4.90 9.30 -11.79
CA ALA A 180 4.91 7.86 -11.52
C ALA A 180 4.40 7.55 -10.12
N GLU A 181 3.73 6.41 -9.95
CA GLU A 181 3.29 5.94 -8.64
C GLU A 181 4.45 5.47 -7.76
N SER A 182 5.49 4.94 -8.38
CA SER A 182 6.70 4.47 -7.72
C SER A 182 7.91 5.17 -8.31
N ILE A 183 8.73 5.78 -7.46
CA ILE A 183 9.94 6.50 -7.87
C ILE A 183 11.14 5.86 -7.17
N VAL A 184 12.18 5.56 -7.94
CA VAL A 184 13.46 5.05 -7.42
C VAL A 184 14.56 6.02 -7.78
N LEU A 185 15.34 6.44 -6.79
CA LEU A 185 16.46 7.35 -6.90
C LEU A 185 17.75 6.58 -6.63
N ASP A 186 18.37 6.10 -7.70
CA ASP A 186 19.72 5.50 -7.72
C ASP A 186 20.63 6.47 -8.51
N ALA A 187 20.74 7.67 -7.98
CA ALA A 187 21.25 8.84 -8.68
C ALA A 187 22.33 9.54 -7.84
N TYR A 188 23.53 9.63 -8.39
CA TYR A 188 24.59 10.49 -7.85
C TYR A 188 24.30 11.95 -8.20
N THR A 189 24.42 12.82 -7.21
CA THR A 189 24.36 14.28 -7.37
C THR A 189 25.66 14.93 -6.91
N SER A 190 25.97 16.11 -7.44
CA SER A 190 27.14 16.90 -7.00
C SER A 190 26.95 17.54 -5.62
N LYS A 191 25.70 17.74 -5.19
CA LYS A 191 25.31 18.34 -3.91
C LYS A 191 24.13 17.59 -3.32
N SER A 192 23.89 17.75 -2.02
CA SER A 192 22.69 17.21 -1.37
C SER A 192 21.42 17.74 -2.03
N LEU A 193 20.43 16.87 -2.20
CA LEU A 193 19.09 17.31 -2.56
C LEU A 193 18.55 18.23 -1.47
N GLN A 194 17.79 19.25 -1.89
CA GLN A 194 17.00 20.06 -0.98
C GLN A 194 15.68 19.34 -0.70
N PRO A 195 15.09 19.50 0.50
CA PRO A 195 13.79 18.94 0.81
C PRO A 195 12.76 19.33 -0.25
N PHE A 196 12.00 18.35 -0.73
CA PHE A 196 10.95 18.54 -1.72
C PHE A 196 9.70 17.81 -1.27
N ASN A 197 8.54 18.37 -1.62
CA ASN A 197 7.27 17.70 -1.42
C ASN A 197 7.00 16.82 -2.64
N LYS A 198 6.82 15.51 -2.39
CA LYS A 198 6.38 14.58 -3.43
C LYS A 198 5.29 13.66 -2.92
N LYS A 199 4.21 13.61 -3.69
CA LYS A 199 3.15 12.62 -3.53
C LYS A 199 3.36 11.44 -4.48
N CYS A 200 3.59 10.27 -3.92
CA CYS A 200 3.60 9.01 -4.68
C CYS A 200 3.18 7.84 -3.77
N ASN A 201 3.16 6.61 -4.27
CA ASN A 201 2.90 5.42 -3.46
C ASN A 201 4.20 4.86 -2.87
N PHE A 202 5.26 4.81 -3.68
CA PHE A 202 6.55 4.28 -3.25
C PHE A 202 7.68 5.22 -3.63
N LEU A 203 8.57 5.49 -2.68
CA LEU A 203 9.80 6.22 -2.93
C LEU A 203 11.00 5.48 -2.36
N GLU A 204 11.95 5.16 -3.22
CA GLU A 204 13.22 4.52 -2.85
C GLU A 204 14.39 5.45 -3.11
N PHE A 205 15.32 5.50 -2.15
CA PHE A 205 16.61 6.16 -2.26
C PHE A 205 17.69 5.07 -2.12
N SER A 206 18.32 4.70 -3.23
CA SER A 206 19.23 3.56 -3.29
C SER A 206 20.69 3.98 -3.13
N ILE A 207 21.18 4.94 -3.93
CA ILE A 207 22.58 5.38 -3.93
C ILE A 207 22.69 6.87 -4.30
N GLY A 208 23.66 7.58 -3.71
CA GLY A 208 24.18 8.85 -4.21
C GLY A 208 23.35 10.08 -3.86
N SER A 209 22.18 9.86 -3.25
CA SER A 209 21.25 10.89 -2.80
C SER A 209 21.35 11.02 -1.28
N ARG A 210 22.05 12.03 -0.77
CA ARG A 210 22.06 12.29 0.68
C ARG A 210 20.69 12.77 1.14
N LEU A 211 19.97 11.88 1.82
CA LEU A 211 18.73 12.21 2.52
C LEU A 211 19.00 12.84 3.88
N THR A 212 18.08 13.73 4.27
CA THR A 212 17.99 14.26 5.64
C THR A 212 16.61 13.95 6.22
N ILE A 213 16.45 14.14 7.52
CA ILE A 213 15.17 13.94 8.18
C ILE A 213 14.05 14.86 7.63
N GLU A 214 14.41 16.07 7.22
CA GLU A 214 13.47 17.04 6.62
C GLU A 214 12.88 16.51 5.32
N HIS A 215 13.66 15.75 4.55
CA HIS A 215 13.14 15.08 3.35
C HIS A 215 12.05 14.07 3.75
N LEU A 216 12.31 13.20 4.72
CA LEU A 216 11.35 12.19 5.16
C LEU A 216 10.04 12.80 5.66
N MET A 217 10.11 13.89 6.43
CA MET A 217 8.92 14.56 6.98
C MET A 217 8.13 15.37 5.93
N ALA A 218 8.73 15.72 4.79
CA ALA A 218 8.07 16.46 3.71
C ALA A 218 7.37 15.56 2.66
N LEU A 219 7.61 14.25 2.69
CA LEU A 219 7.11 13.30 1.70
C LEU A 219 5.67 12.84 2.00
N ASP A 220 4.82 12.82 0.97
CA ASP A 220 3.49 12.22 1.02
C ASP A 220 3.50 10.86 0.31
N CYS A 221 4.04 9.84 0.98
CA CYS A 221 4.23 8.50 0.42
C CYS A 221 3.51 7.42 1.26
N VAL A 222 3.17 6.29 0.62
CA VAL A 222 2.67 5.10 1.34
C VAL A 222 3.85 4.32 1.90
N GLU A 223 4.89 4.12 1.11
CA GLU A 223 6.09 3.40 1.51
C GLU A 223 7.35 4.17 1.11
N ILE A 224 8.30 4.24 2.04
CA ILE A 224 9.60 4.88 1.84
C ILE A 224 10.71 3.90 2.18
N LEU A 225 11.66 3.73 1.26
CA LEU A 225 12.86 2.91 1.45
C LEU A 225 14.11 3.78 1.27
N ALA A 226 14.86 3.97 2.34
CA ALA A 226 16.16 4.62 2.34
C ALA A 226 17.23 3.53 2.50
N ALA A 227 17.66 2.94 1.37
CA ALA A 227 18.47 1.73 1.32
C ALA A 227 19.98 1.99 1.46
N GLU A 228 20.46 3.20 1.09
CA GLU A 228 21.86 3.55 1.33
C GLU A 228 22.12 3.80 2.82
N LYS A 229 23.40 3.75 3.21
CA LYS A 229 23.91 4.26 4.48
C LYS A 229 23.73 5.79 4.54
N HIS A 230 22.50 6.23 4.68
CA HIS A 230 22.21 7.58 5.11
C HIS A 230 22.57 7.66 6.60
N ASN A 231 23.28 8.70 7.01
CA ASN A 231 23.73 8.87 8.39
C ASN A 231 22.58 9.35 9.29
N PHE A 232 21.40 8.71 9.21
CA PHE A 232 20.30 8.98 10.12
C PHE A 232 20.72 8.59 11.53
N THR A 233 20.57 9.54 12.44
CA THR A 233 20.83 9.34 13.85
C THR A 233 19.57 8.89 14.57
N SER A 234 19.75 8.21 15.71
CA SER A 234 18.65 7.83 16.60
C SER A 234 17.80 9.04 17.04
N LYS A 235 18.42 10.23 17.19
CA LYS A 235 17.71 11.49 17.51
C LYS A 235 16.82 11.97 16.36
N GLU A 236 17.29 11.85 15.11
CA GLU A 236 16.47 12.19 13.95
C GLU A 236 15.29 11.24 13.80
N MET A 237 15.48 9.94 14.05
CA MET A 237 14.37 8.98 14.02
C MET A 237 13.36 9.22 15.14
N ASN A 238 13.81 9.56 16.35
CA ASN A 238 12.92 10.03 17.41
C ASN A 238 12.09 11.24 16.98
N ARG A 239 12.72 12.23 16.33
CA ARG A 239 12.03 13.40 15.79
C ARG A 239 10.99 13.02 14.72
N PHE A 240 11.30 12.08 13.85
CA PHE A 240 10.35 11.57 12.87
C PHE A 240 9.16 10.84 13.52
N PHE A 241 9.41 10.00 14.53
CA PHE A 241 8.34 9.34 15.27
C PHE A 241 7.42 10.35 15.96
N LYS A 242 7.98 11.37 16.61
CA LYS A 242 7.21 12.48 17.21
C LYS A 242 6.42 13.26 16.15
N HIS A 243 7.00 13.50 14.98
CA HIS A 243 6.31 14.12 13.84
C HIS A 243 5.11 13.28 13.39
N TRP A 244 5.27 11.96 13.25
CA TRP A 244 4.17 11.06 12.89
C TRP A 244 3.09 11.00 13.98
N ILE A 245 3.47 10.90 15.26
CA ILE A 245 2.54 10.92 16.40
C ILE A 245 1.70 12.21 16.40
N SER A 246 2.29 13.33 15.99
CA SER A 246 1.62 14.63 15.89
C SER A 246 0.72 14.77 14.65
N GLY A 247 0.55 13.71 13.86
CA GLY A 247 -0.31 13.68 12.66
C GLY A 247 0.43 13.92 11.34
N GLY A 248 1.77 13.99 11.36
CA GLY A 248 2.59 14.09 10.15
C GLY A 248 2.62 12.80 9.32
N SER A 249 2.95 12.91 8.03
CA SER A 249 3.05 11.77 7.10
C SER A 249 1.82 10.83 7.08
N PRO A 250 0.60 11.34 6.86
CA PRO A 250 -0.66 10.60 7.11
C PRO A 250 -0.91 9.40 6.20
N ARG A 251 -0.25 9.31 5.04
CA ARG A 251 -0.38 8.17 4.11
C ARG A 251 0.63 7.05 4.36
N LEU A 252 1.63 7.27 5.20
CA LEU A 252 2.72 6.33 5.42
C LEU A 252 2.21 5.07 6.11
N THR A 253 2.56 3.92 5.55
CA THR A 253 2.34 2.59 6.12
C THR A 253 3.65 1.90 6.46
N LEU A 254 4.72 2.15 5.72
CA LEU A 254 6.00 1.47 5.92
C LEU A 254 7.18 2.39 5.60
N LEU A 255 8.09 2.53 6.55
CA LEU A 255 9.36 3.21 6.40
C LEU A 255 10.49 2.23 6.73
N LYS A 256 11.50 2.16 5.85
CA LYS A 256 12.72 1.37 6.04
C LYS A 256 13.92 2.28 5.87
N VAL A 257 14.76 2.35 6.90
CA VAL A 257 15.92 3.24 6.92
C VAL A 257 17.14 2.47 7.41
N HIS A 258 18.19 2.42 6.60
CA HIS A 258 19.48 1.89 7.08
C HIS A 258 20.11 2.89 8.07
N MET A 259 20.62 2.38 9.19
CA MET A 259 21.29 3.18 10.22
C MET A 259 22.58 2.50 10.67
N ASN A 260 23.64 3.30 10.81
CA ASN A 260 24.94 2.82 11.28
C ASN A 260 25.03 2.74 12.81
N ASP A 261 24.33 3.64 13.53
CA ASP A 261 24.37 3.73 14.99
C ASP A 261 22.94 3.85 15.55
N PHE A 262 22.40 2.71 15.95
CA PHE A 262 21.10 2.61 16.59
C PHE A 262 21.28 2.59 18.11
N ASN A 263 20.67 3.56 18.78
CA ASN A 263 20.67 3.70 20.22
C ASN A 263 19.22 3.78 20.68
N GLU A 264 18.72 2.65 21.18
CA GLU A 264 17.32 2.49 21.59
C GLU A 264 16.86 3.56 22.60
N PRO A 265 17.59 3.87 23.70
CA PRO A 265 17.19 4.93 24.62
C PRO A 265 16.97 6.29 23.94
N LYS A 266 17.83 6.66 22.98
CA LYS A 266 17.68 7.91 22.22
C LYS A 266 16.51 7.89 21.25
N VAL A 267 16.20 6.75 20.63
CA VAL A 267 15.03 6.60 19.76
C VAL A 267 13.73 6.68 20.56
N LEU A 268 13.73 6.15 21.78
CA LEU A 268 12.57 6.08 22.68
C LEU A 268 12.34 7.33 23.52
N ASP A 269 13.28 8.28 23.55
CA ASP A 269 13.19 9.45 24.41
C ASP A 269 11.87 10.24 24.25
N GLY A 270 11.07 10.28 25.31
CA GLY A 270 9.76 10.92 25.34
C GLY A 270 8.67 10.23 24.51
N ILE A 271 8.83 8.94 24.17
CA ILE A 271 7.83 8.12 23.46
C ILE A 271 7.48 6.91 24.35
N ASN A 272 6.20 6.75 24.65
CA ASN A 272 5.73 5.57 25.38
C ASN A 272 5.59 4.39 24.41
N VAL A 273 6.25 3.27 24.70
CA VAL A 273 6.23 2.07 23.87
C VAL A 273 5.96 0.83 24.70
N LYS A 274 5.45 -0.22 24.04
CA LYS A 274 5.25 -1.54 24.62
C LYS A 274 5.80 -2.59 23.67
N TRP A 275 6.50 -3.59 24.19
CA TRP A 275 6.92 -4.74 23.40
C TRP A 275 5.71 -5.56 22.92
N ASN A 276 5.72 -5.99 21.66
CA ASN A 276 4.68 -6.78 21.04
C ASN A 276 5.28 -7.88 20.15
N GLU A 277 4.89 -9.12 20.41
CA GLU A 277 5.39 -10.33 19.74
C GLU A 277 4.42 -10.83 18.66
N ASN A 278 3.24 -10.23 18.53
CA ASN A 278 2.26 -10.62 17.52
C ASN A 278 2.75 -10.27 16.11
N THR A 279 2.34 -11.05 15.12
CA THR A 279 2.48 -10.69 13.71
C THR A 279 1.39 -9.72 13.29
N VAL A 280 1.78 -8.55 12.78
CA VAL A 280 0.89 -7.60 12.11
C VAL A 280 1.21 -7.54 10.63
N HIS A 281 0.20 -7.53 9.77
CA HIS A 281 0.37 -7.39 8.32
C HIS A 281 0.21 -5.93 7.90
N ILE A 282 1.33 -5.27 7.60
CA ILE A 282 1.36 -3.88 7.14
C ILE A 282 1.06 -3.84 5.65
N ARG A 283 0.12 -3.00 5.22
CA ARG A 283 -0.14 -2.78 3.80
C ARG A 283 1.07 -2.13 3.12
N THR A 284 1.48 -2.65 1.96
CA THR A 284 2.57 -2.04 1.16
C THR A 284 2.00 -1.17 0.03
N HIS A 285 2.89 -0.50 -0.71
CA HIS A 285 2.48 0.25 -1.91
C HIS A 285 1.86 -0.65 -2.99
N GLN A 286 2.22 -1.94 -3.02
CA GLN A 286 1.72 -2.90 -3.99
C GLN A 286 0.31 -3.33 -3.62
N LYS A 287 -0.58 -3.34 -4.61
CA LYS A 287 -1.98 -3.72 -4.41
C LYS A 287 -2.06 -5.17 -3.93
N ASN A 288 -2.84 -5.40 -2.87
CA ASN A 288 -3.05 -6.71 -2.23
C ASN A 288 -1.77 -7.36 -1.67
N SER A 289 -0.72 -6.58 -1.44
CA SER A 289 0.50 -7.07 -0.78
C SER A 289 0.60 -6.51 0.63
N THR A 290 1.12 -7.34 1.53
CA THR A 290 1.38 -6.97 2.93
C THR A 290 2.78 -7.38 3.33
N TYR A 291 3.37 -6.64 4.27
CA TYR A 291 4.64 -6.96 4.91
C TYR A 291 4.37 -7.52 6.32
N PRO A 292 4.80 -8.75 6.62
CA PRO A 292 4.68 -9.29 7.98
C PRO A 292 5.60 -8.52 8.93
N PHE A 293 5.04 -8.07 10.04
CA PHE A 293 5.70 -7.24 11.03
C PHE A 293 5.59 -7.88 12.41
N GLU A 294 6.68 -8.46 12.85
CA GLU A 294 6.80 -9.30 14.06
C GLU A 294 7.85 -8.71 15.00
N GLU A 295 7.76 -9.00 16.30
CA GLU A 295 8.76 -8.61 17.31
C GLU A 295 9.13 -7.13 17.23
N PHE A 296 8.26 -6.26 17.75
CA PHE A 296 8.41 -4.82 17.61
C PHE A 296 7.99 -4.05 18.88
N PHE A 297 8.49 -2.82 18.97
CA PHE A 297 8.02 -1.83 19.93
C PHE A 297 6.80 -1.11 19.37
N GLU A 298 5.64 -1.33 19.97
CA GLU A 298 4.39 -0.66 19.64
C GLU A 298 4.28 0.69 20.34
N ILE A 299 4.12 1.76 19.56
CA ILE A 299 3.96 3.13 20.07
C ILE A 299 2.57 3.30 20.66
N GLN A 300 2.52 3.75 21.92
CA GLN A 300 1.28 3.95 22.66
C GLN A 300 0.76 5.39 22.49
N GLY A 301 -0.57 5.55 22.44
CA GLY A 301 -1.21 6.86 22.50
C GLY A 301 -1.35 7.62 21.18
N ALA A 302 -1.24 6.95 20.02
CA ALA A 302 -1.53 7.57 18.72
C ALA A 302 -3.02 7.96 18.61
N THR A 303 -3.29 9.22 18.24
CA THR A 303 -4.62 9.86 18.40
C THR A 303 -5.49 9.85 17.15
N ASN A 304 -5.02 9.29 16.02
CA ASN A 304 -5.68 9.33 14.71
C ASN A 304 -6.36 8.00 14.29
N GLY A 305 -6.48 7.02 15.19
CA GLY A 305 -7.03 5.70 14.87
C GLY A 305 -6.08 4.79 14.08
N MET A 306 -4.81 5.17 13.98
CA MET A 306 -3.72 4.35 13.49
C MET A 306 -2.81 3.98 14.67
N THR A 307 -2.26 2.78 14.62
CA THR A 307 -1.18 2.30 15.48
C THR A 307 0.11 2.31 14.66
N ALA A 308 1.23 2.49 15.33
CA ALA A 308 2.54 2.27 14.73
C ALA A 308 3.41 1.41 15.63
N GLY A 309 4.37 0.73 15.02
CA GLY A 309 5.44 0.06 15.73
C GLY A 309 6.74 0.12 14.96
N PHE A 310 7.84 -0.10 15.66
CA PHE A 310 9.15 -0.11 15.03
C PHE A 310 10.03 -1.21 15.59
N LYS A 311 11.00 -1.62 14.77
CA LYS A 311 12.05 -2.56 15.17
C LYS A 311 13.34 -2.26 14.43
N PHE A 312 14.45 -2.64 15.04
CA PHE A 312 15.76 -2.53 14.42
C PHE A 312 16.32 -3.92 14.17
N LEU A 313 16.62 -4.23 12.91
CA LEU A 313 17.11 -5.55 12.51
C LEU A 313 18.17 -5.40 11.41
N ARG A 314 19.33 -6.04 11.61
CA ARG A 314 20.42 -6.12 10.62
C ARG A 314 20.82 -4.74 10.06
N GLY A 315 20.99 -3.74 10.93
CA GLY A 315 21.40 -2.39 10.53
C GLY A 315 20.28 -1.55 9.93
N THR A 316 19.02 -2.01 9.94
CA THR A 316 17.88 -1.29 9.35
C THR A 316 16.79 -1.08 10.38
N LEU A 317 16.35 0.17 10.53
CA LEU A 317 15.16 0.54 11.27
C LEU A 317 13.94 0.36 10.37
N TYR A 318 12.97 -0.41 10.85
CA TYR A 318 11.68 -0.58 10.22
C TYR A 318 10.64 0.13 11.08
N PHE A 319 9.82 0.96 10.47
CA PHE A 319 8.69 1.64 11.10
C PHE A 319 7.44 1.32 10.31
N GLY A 320 6.49 0.69 10.98
CA GLY A 320 5.24 0.21 10.42
C GLY A 320 4.04 0.95 10.99
N VAL A 321 3.06 1.23 10.15
CA VAL A 321 1.82 1.90 10.52
C VAL A 321 0.63 1.13 9.98
N TRP A 322 -0.33 0.85 10.86
CA TRP A 322 -1.53 0.10 10.53
C TRP A 322 -2.75 0.68 11.25
N PRO A 323 -3.97 0.45 10.74
CA PRO A 323 -5.19 0.67 11.50
C PRO A 323 -5.09 0.13 12.93
N CYS A 324 -5.46 0.92 13.95
CA CYS A 324 -5.72 0.33 15.26
C CYS A 324 -6.76 -0.78 15.04
N PHE A 325 -6.43 -2.01 15.42
CA PHE A 325 -7.41 -3.09 15.49
C PHE A 325 -8.39 -2.78 16.62
N VAL A 326 -9.35 -1.90 16.34
CA VAL A 326 -10.66 -2.03 16.95
C VAL A 326 -11.32 -3.16 16.15
N PRO A 327 -11.81 -4.25 16.76
CA PRO A 327 -12.37 -5.42 16.07
C PRO A 327 -13.64 -5.16 15.24
N LEU A 328 -13.90 -3.94 14.82
CA LEU A 328 -15.11 -3.54 14.14
C LEU A 328 -14.74 -2.55 13.04
N SER A 329 -14.54 -3.08 11.83
CA SER A 329 -14.58 -2.30 10.59
C SER A 329 -15.89 -1.49 10.43
N LEU A 330 -16.88 -1.74 11.30
CA LEU A 330 -18.10 -0.96 11.48
C LEU A 330 -17.83 0.55 11.57
N PHE A 331 -16.88 1.00 12.41
CA PHE A 331 -16.65 2.45 12.66
C PHE A 331 -15.96 3.19 11.51
N ARG A 332 -15.73 2.51 10.39
CA ARG A 332 -15.21 3.09 9.13
C ARG A 332 -16.29 3.27 8.08
N LEU A 333 -17.50 2.78 8.34
CA LEU A 333 -18.65 2.95 7.45
C LEU A 333 -19.16 4.40 7.52
N PRO A 334 -19.80 4.90 6.45
CA PRO A 334 -20.55 6.14 6.49
C PRO A 334 -21.52 6.15 7.68
N HIS A 335 -21.72 7.32 8.30
CA HIS A 335 -22.53 7.48 9.52
C HIS A 335 -23.89 6.77 9.47
N LEU A 336 -24.58 6.84 8.34
CA LEU A 336 -25.89 6.18 8.15
C LEU A 336 -25.79 4.65 8.21
N ALA A 337 -24.87 4.05 7.45
CA ALA A 337 -24.70 2.59 7.41
C ALA A 337 -24.25 2.04 8.77
N PHE A 338 -23.35 2.75 9.45
CA PHE A 338 -22.93 2.38 10.79
C PHE A 338 -24.07 2.47 11.83
N MET A 339 -24.89 3.53 11.76
CA MET A 339 -26.04 3.71 12.64
C MET A 339 -27.11 2.64 12.42
N GLU A 340 -27.38 2.24 11.18
CA GLU A 340 -28.30 1.14 10.88
C GLU A 340 -27.83 -0.17 11.51
N ILE A 341 -26.54 -0.47 11.44
CA ILE A 341 -26.03 -1.71 12.02
C ILE A 341 -26.11 -1.70 13.54
N ILE A 342 -25.78 -0.58 14.21
CA ILE A 342 -25.99 -0.47 15.67
C ILE A 342 -27.45 -0.72 16.03
N ASN A 343 -28.38 -0.13 15.28
CA ASN A 343 -29.81 -0.28 15.56
C ASN A 343 -30.35 -1.67 15.21
N ALA A 344 -29.65 -2.45 14.40
CA ALA A 344 -29.95 -3.86 14.15
C ALA A 344 -29.34 -4.80 15.20
N MET A 345 -28.35 -4.35 15.99
CA MET A 345 -27.79 -5.14 17.10
C MET A 345 -28.81 -5.25 18.23
N ASN A 346 -28.95 -6.44 18.80
CA ASN A 346 -29.67 -6.62 20.06
C ASN A 346 -28.88 -6.02 21.24
N THR A 347 -29.52 -5.90 22.40
CA THR A 347 -28.91 -5.29 23.60
C THR A 347 -27.65 -6.01 24.08
N THR A 348 -27.58 -7.34 23.93
CA THR A 348 -26.36 -8.11 24.25
C THR A 348 -25.21 -7.72 23.33
N ASP A 349 -25.45 -7.65 22.02
CA ASP A 349 -24.43 -7.29 21.04
C ASP A 349 -23.96 -5.84 21.22
N GLN A 350 -24.87 -4.92 21.53
CA GLN A 350 -24.54 -3.52 21.85
C GLN A 350 -23.66 -3.42 23.11
N PHE A 351 -24.00 -4.17 24.15
CA PHE A 351 -23.23 -4.23 25.40
C PHE A 351 -21.85 -4.88 25.20
N LEU A 352 -21.76 -6.03 24.54
CA LEU A 352 -20.47 -6.67 24.29
C LEU A 352 -19.56 -5.79 23.41
N THR A 353 -20.15 -5.11 22.42
CA THR A 353 -19.42 -4.15 21.57
C THR A 353 -18.88 -2.97 22.36
N SER A 354 -19.63 -2.45 23.34
CA SER A 354 -19.21 -1.30 24.14
C SER A 354 -18.01 -1.62 25.05
N LEU A 355 -17.84 -2.88 25.44
CA LEU A 355 -16.72 -3.35 26.25
C LEU A 355 -15.38 -3.41 25.48
N CYS A 356 -15.41 -3.41 24.15
CA CYS A 356 -14.21 -3.55 23.33
C CYS A 356 -13.29 -2.31 23.35
N SER A 357 -13.84 -1.10 23.48
CA SER A 357 -13.04 0.14 23.56
C SER A 357 -13.87 1.35 23.99
N ARG A 358 -13.21 2.42 24.47
CA ARG A 358 -13.86 3.71 24.74
C ARG A 358 -14.56 4.32 23.51
N ARG A 359 -14.01 4.09 22.31
CA ARG A 359 -14.61 4.55 21.04
C ARG A 359 -15.88 3.77 20.72
N ALA A 360 -15.84 2.44 20.87
CA ALA A 360 -17.00 1.59 20.68
C ALA A 360 -18.12 1.96 21.65
N PHE A 361 -17.79 2.13 22.94
CA PHE A 361 -18.72 2.65 23.94
C PHE A 361 -19.36 3.97 23.51
N SER A 362 -18.55 4.97 23.15
CA SER A 362 -19.05 6.31 22.79
C SER A 362 -19.96 6.26 21.56
N ALA A 363 -19.65 5.41 20.59
CA ALA A 363 -20.43 5.26 19.38
C ALA A 363 -21.75 4.52 19.62
N ILE A 364 -21.74 3.39 20.34
CA ILE A 364 -22.99 2.70 20.73
C ILE A 364 -23.89 3.66 21.52
N LYS A 365 -23.32 4.36 22.52
CA LYS A 365 -24.04 5.35 23.33
C LYS A 365 -24.69 6.46 22.50
N SER A 366 -24.00 6.96 21.47
CA SER A 366 -24.46 8.12 20.69
C SER A 366 -25.47 7.78 19.60
N PHE A 367 -25.40 6.57 19.03
CA PHE A 367 -26.13 6.23 17.81
C PHE A 367 -27.21 5.15 17.99
N ARG A 368 -27.24 4.45 19.13
CA ARG A 368 -28.33 3.52 19.43
C ARG A 368 -29.65 4.27 19.61
N ARG A 369 -30.74 3.65 19.20
CA ARG A 369 -32.10 4.03 19.63
C ARG A 369 -32.31 3.56 21.07
N GLY A 370 -33.01 4.34 21.88
CA GLY A 370 -33.38 3.94 23.23
C GLY A 370 -34.29 2.70 23.20
N SER A 371 -34.07 1.74 24.09
CA SER A 371 -35.07 0.72 24.44
C SER A 371 -35.85 1.23 25.64
N ASN A 372 -37.18 1.20 25.56
CA ASN A 372 -38.06 1.63 26.65
C ASN A 372 -38.29 0.53 27.70
N ASP A 373 -37.94 -0.72 27.40
CA ASP A 373 -38.25 -1.89 28.23
C ASP A 373 -37.01 -2.51 28.89
N LEU A 374 -35.86 -1.83 28.81
CA LEU A 374 -34.60 -2.34 29.36
C LEU A 374 -34.56 -2.19 30.88
N THR A 375 -34.40 -3.31 31.58
CA THR A 375 -34.28 -3.36 33.05
C THR A 375 -32.94 -3.95 33.48
N MET A 376 -32.47 -3.51 34.64
CA MET A 376 -31.20 -3.94 35.20
C MET A 376 -31.39 -4.36 36.66
N LYS A 377 -30.98 -5.58 36.99
CA LYS A 377 -30.99 -6.13 38.36
C LYS A 377 -29.58 -6.48 38.77
N ALA A 378 -29.19 -6.17 40.00
CA ALA A 378 -27.86 -6.48 40.51
C ALA A 378 -27.94 -7.17 41.88
N ARG A 379 -27.01 -8.07 42.13
CA ARG A 379 -26.72 -8.71 43.42
C ARG A 379 -25.19 -8.85 43.57
N ASP A 380 -24.72 -9.29 44.73
CA ASP A 380 -23.30 -9.47 44.98
C ASP A 380 -22.67 -10.40 43.93
N GLY A 381 -21.78 -9.85 43.10
CA GLY A 381 -21.08 -10.58 42.05
C GLY A 381 -21.91 -10.95 40.83
N THR A 382 -23.12 -10.39 40.65
CA THR A 382 -23.95 -10.67 39.46
C THR A 382 -24.75 -9.45 39.00
N LEU A 383 -24.74 -9.21 37.69
CA LEU A 383 -25.57 -8.21 37.01
C LEU A 383 -26.44 -8.89 35.95
N VAL A 384 -27.74 -8.60 35.94
CA VAL A 384 -28.68 -9.08 34.93
C VAL A 384 -29.23 -7.89 34.15
N ILE A 385 -29.12 -7.95 32.83
CA ILE A 385 -29.68 -6.97 31.89
C ILE A 385 -30.78 -7.68 31.12
N ALA A 386 -32.01 -7.17 31.19
CA ALA A 386 -33.17 -7.74 30.53
C ALA A 386 -33.78 -6.72 29.57
N ASP A 387 -34.07 -7.14 28.33
CA ASP A 387 -34.65 -6.30 27.28
C ASP A 387 -35.61 -7.15 26.43
N GLY A 388 -36.89 -6.78 26.38
CA GLY A 388 -37.90 -7.47 25.56
C GLY A 388 -38.06 -8.98 25.82
N GLY A 389 -37.77 -9.44 27.05
CA GLY A 389 -37.83 -10.86 27.43
C GLY A 389 -36.54 -11.65 27.23
N VAL A 390 -35.47 -11.03 26.73
CA VAL A 390 -34.13 -11.64 26.64
C VAL A 390 -33.27 -11.17 27.81
N GLU A 391 -32.66 -12.11 28.54
CA GLU A 391 -31.77 -11.81 29.66
C GLU A 391 -30.31 -12.13 29.31
N LEU A 392 -29.43 -11.15 29.59
CA LEU A 392 -27.99 -11.32 29.64
C LEU A 392 -27.56 -11.32 31.11
N ILE A 393 -26.90 -12.39 31.53
CA ILE A 393 -26.41 -12.53 32.90
C ILE A 393 -24.90 -12.30 32.89
N SER A 394 -24.41 -11.44 33.77
CA SER A 394 -23.00 -11.21 33.97
C SER A 394 -22.56 -11.64 35.36
N HIS A 395 -21.64 -12.59 35.46
CA HIS A 395 -21.02 -12.98 36.74
C HIS A 395 -19.66 -12.32 36.91
N GLN A 396 -19.40 -11.83 38.12
CA GLN A 396 -18.11 -11.28 38.51
C GLN A 396 -17.41 -12.33 39.34
N ILE A 397 -16.24 -12.77 38.87
CA ILE A 397 -15.50 -13.86 39.48
C ILE A 397 -14.17 -13.31 39.99
N ALA A 398 -13.71 -13.79 41.14
CA ALA A 398 -12.39 -13.47 41.65
C ALA A 398 -11.34 -13.98 40.64
N THR A 399 -10.32 -13.16 40.37
CA THR A 399 -9.29 -13.50 39.37
C THR A 399 -8.57 -14.79 39.76
N GLU A 400 -8.76 -15.85 38.98
CA GLU A 400 -7.91 -17.04 38.99
C GLU A 400 -7.26 -17.18 37.62
N SER A 401 -5.94 -17.32 37.60
CA SER A 401 -5.09 -17.26 36.42
C SER A 401 -5.60 -18.11 35.26
N HIS A 402 -5.74 -17.54 34.05
CA HIS A 402 -5.44 -18.14 32.73
C HIS A 402 -5.74 -17.15 31.58
N GLU A 403 -5.23 -17.47 30.38
CA GLU A 403 -5.34 -16.71 29.13
C GLU A 403 -6.80 -16.38 28.76
N MET A 404 -7.17 -15.10 28.87
CA MET A 404 -8.50 -14.62 28.51
C MET A 404 -8.43 -13.28 27.79
N ASP A 405 -9.45 -13.02 26.96
CA ASP A 405 -9.56 -11.78 26.21
C ASP A 405 -9.74 -10.59 27.15
N LYS A 406 -9.08 -9.48 26.83
CA LYS A 406 -9.13 -8.23 27.60
C LYS A 406 -10.24 -7.31 27.10
N ILE A 407 -10.99 -6.75 28.03
CA ILE A 407 -12.03 -5.74 27.80
C ILE A 407 -11.83 -4.52 28.71
N THR A 408 -12.55 -3.44 28.41
CA THR A 408 -12.58 -2.23 29.25
C THR A 408 -13.98 -2.01 29.79
N VAL A 409 -14.16 -2.16 31.11
CA VAL A 409 -15.42 -1.86 31.81
C VAL A 409 -15.28 -0.53 32.54
N ASN A 410 -16.12 0.44 32.19
CA ASN A 410 -16.11 1.80 32.76
C ASN A 410 -14.70 2.45 32.85
N GLY A 411 -13.83 2.17 31.89
CA GLY A 411 -12.45 2.70 31.87
C GLY A 411 -11.42 1.83 32.58
N HIS A 412 -11.82 0.77 33.28
CA HIS A 412 -10.96 -0.19 33.95
C HIS A 412 -10.73 -1.43 33.06
N PRO A 413 -9.47 -1.83 32.81
CA PRO A 413 -9.18 -3.06 32.07
C PRO A 413 -9.47 -4.30 32.93
N THR A 414 -10.13 -5.30 32.35
CA THR A 414 -10.42 -6.60 32.98
C THR A 414 -10.41 -7.70 31.89
N THR A 415 -10.40 -8.97 32.28
CA THR A 415 -10.61 -10.09 31.36
C THR A 415 -12.05 -10.57 31.38
N TYR A 416 -12.48 -11.25 30.32
CA TYR A 416 -13.81 -11.84 30.26
C TYR A 416 -13.87 -13.17 29.52
N SER A 417 -14.94 -13.91 29.77
CA SER A 417 -15.37 -15.03 28.92
C SER A 417 -16.85 -14.90 28.61
N TYR A 418 -17.25 -15.26 27.39
CA TYR A 418 -18.64 -15.20 26.95
C TYR A 418 -19.16 -16.59 26.55
N ILE A 419 -20.21 -17.04 27.25
CA ILE A 419 -20.85 -18.33 27.03
C ILE A 419 -22.13 -18.11 26.22
N LYS A 420 -22.01 -18.14 24.90
CA LYS A 420 -23.12 -17.86 23.95
C LYS A 420 -24.38 -18.69 24.21
N LYS A 421 -24.24 -19.98 24.55
CA LYS A 421 -25.37 -20.89 24.81
C LYS A 421 -26.23 -20.50 26.02
N LYS A 422 -25.66 -19.77 26.98
CA LYS A 422 -26.32 -19.37 28.23
C LYS A 422 -26.55 -17.86 28.34
N THR A 423 -26.27 -17.10 27.27
CA THR A 423 -26.24 -15.62 27.29
C THR A 423 -25.57 -15.10 28.55
N THR A 424 -24.42 -15.69 28.91
CA THR A 424 -23.71 -15.40 30.16
C THR A 424 -22.33 -14.84 29.85
N ILE A 425 -21.94 -13.77 30.55
CA ILE A 425 -20.61 -13.19 30.50
C ILE A 425 -19.96 -13.23 31.88
N ASN A 426 -18.78 -13.83 31.97
CA ASN A 426 -17.97 -13.76 33.19
C ASN A 426 -16.93 -12.67 33.04
N THR A 427 -16.82 -11.78 34.02
CA THR A 427 -15.76 -10.76 34.10
C THR A 427 -14.92 -10.99 35.35
N PHE A 428 -13.60 -10.86 35.26
CA PHE A 428 -12.70 -11.26 36.33
C PHE A 428 -12.11 -10.05 37.03
N TRP A 429 -12.31 -9.99 38.34
CA TRP A 429 -11.95 -8.84 39.16
C TRP A 429 -11.21 -9.30 40.40
N GLU A 430 -10.29 -8.49 40.91
CA GLU A 430 -9.65 -8.73 42.21
C GLU A 430 -10.71 -8.82 43.31
N GLU A 431 -11.69 -7.91 43.29
CA GLU A 431 -12.90 -7.99 44.12
C GLU A 431 -14.16 -8.02 43.22
N PRO A 432 -14.94 -9.12 43.22
CA PRO A 432 -16.17 -9.24 42.41
C PRO A 432 -17.20 -8.11 42.61
N VAL A 433 -17.29 -7.58 43.82
CA VAL A 433 -18.19 -6.47 44.16
C VAL A 433 -17.79 -5.17 43.44
N ILE A 434 -16.48 -4.90 43.30
CA ILE A 434 -15.99 -3.77 42.52
C ILE A 434 -16.40 -3.94 41.06
N GLY A 435 -16.23 -5.14 40.50
CA GLY A 435 -16.66 -5.44 39.14
C GLY A 435 -18.14 -5.19 38.91
N THR A 436 -18.98 -5.57 39.87
CA THR A 436 -20.43 -5.37 39.81
C THR A 436 -20.75 -3.86 39.77
N LYS A 437 -20.10 -3.07 40.63
CA LYS A 437 -20.26 -1.60 40.67
C LYS A 437 -19.85 -0.94 39.35
N GLU A 438 -18.72 -1.35 38.78
CA GLU A 438 -18.22 -0.77 37.52
C GLU A 438 -19.10 -1.15 36.33
N LEU A 439 -19.63 -2.38 36.29
CA LEU A 439 -20.60 -2.80 35.28
C LEU A 439 -21.94 -2.04 35.40
N ILE A 440 -22.45 -1.83 36.62
CA ILE A 440 -23.64 -1.00 36.84
C ILE A 440 -23.42 0.41 36.27
N LYS A 441 -22.27 1.04 36.55
CA LYS A 441 -21.94 2.37 36.02
C LYS A 441 -21.86 2.34 34.49
N HIS A 442 -21.22 1.32 33.92
CA HIS A 442 -21.08 1.18 32.47
C HIS A 442 -22.44 1.05 31.78
N VAL A 443 -23.29 0.12 32.24
CA VAL A 443 -24.62 -0.17 31.69
C VAL A 443 -25.55 1.02 31.90
N SER A 444 -25.52 1.67 33.06
CA SER A 444 -26.32 2.88 33.33
C SER A 444 -25.93 4.02 32.39
N SER A 445 -24.64 4.22 32.14
CA SER A 445 -24.15 5.26 31.23
C SER A 445 -24.41 4.95 29.76
N LEU A 446 -24.38 3.68 29.39
CA LEU A 446 -24.62 3.22 28.02
C LEU A 446 -26.10 3.26 27.67
N PHE A 447 -26.95 2.67 28.53
CA PHE A 447 -28.37 2.45 28.28
C PHE A 447 -29.30 3.51 28.88
N GLY A 448 -28.82 4.33 29.82
CA GLY A 448 -29.66 5.31 30.53
C GLY A 448 -30.57 4.67 31.59
N THR A 449 -30.35 3.41 31.93
CA THR A 449 -31.19 2.62 32.85
C THR A 449 -30.64 2.66 34.27
N ARG A 450 -31.52 2.54 35.28
CA ARG A 450 -31.15 2.41 36.70
C ARG A 450 -31.45 1.01 37.22
N VAL A 451 -30.78 0.61 38.31
CA VAL A 451 -31.05 -0.67 38.98
C VAL A 451 -32.49 -0.66 39.50
N SER A 452 -33.28 -1.68 39.16
CA SER A 452 -34.66 -1.81 39.65
C SER A 452 -34.66 -2.31 41.10
N ASP A 453 -35.09 -1.48 42.03
CA ASP A 453 -35.23 -1.84 43.45
C ASP A 453 -36.57 -2.54 43.69
N ARG A 454 -36.65 -3.83 43.35
CA ARG A 454 -37.75 -4.69 43.83
C ARG A 454 -37.18 -5.69 44.83
N ARG A 455 -37.38 -5.38 46.12
CA ARG A 455 -37.39 -6.36 47.20
C ARG A 455 -38.59 -7.31 47.01
N GLU A 456 -38.49 -8.25 46.07
CA GLU A 456 -39.43 -9.37 46.03
C GLU A 456 -38.81 -10.55 46.78
N ARG A 457 -39.48 -10.91 47.88
CA ARG A 457 -39.26 -12.12 48.68
C ARG A 457 -39.35 -13.32 47.74
N PHE A 458 -38.27 -14.07 47.60
CA PHE A 458 -38.35 -15.43 47.09
C PHE A 458 -38.57 -16.36 48.29
N GLY A 459 -39.71 -17.05 48.28
CA GLY A 459 -39.96 -18.17 49.18
C GLY A 459 -38.96 -19.30 48.94
N TYR A 460 -38.73 -20.03 50.02
CA TYR A 460 -37.82 -21.16 50.23
C TYR A 460 -37.51 -22.07 49.04
#